data_AF-A0A158EJA4-F1
#
_entry.id   AF-A0A158EJA4-F1
#
_cell.length_a   1.000
_cell.length_b   1.000
_cell.length_c   1.000
_cell.angle_alpha   90.00
_cell.angle_beta   90.00
_cell.angle_gamma   90.00
#
_symmetry.space_group_name_H-M   'P 1'
#
loop_
_entity.id
_entity.type
_entity.pdbx_description
1 polymer ?
#
loop_
_entity_poly.entity_id
_entity_poly.type
_entity_poly.pdbx_seq_one_letter_code
_entity_poly.pdbx_strand_id
1 'polypeptide(L)'
;MKFEDDIRTRAEQRVLACLLRKNIALCHCSWLMPHYFSHDQHGMIFAAIRSLIAQGRVADMETVFWYLDETYPRFHVSGDYLAFLAEDLDVTVVHCGYYAAKLLVPGERP
;
A
#
# COMPACT_ATOMS: atom_id res chain seq x y z
N MET A 1 -11.08 -22.68 -5.45
CA MET A 1 -11.05 -22.54 -3.99
C MET A 1 -10.73 -21.08 -3.71
N LYS A 2 -11.72 -20.32 -3.22
CA LYS A 2 -11.66 -18.87 -3.03
C LYS A 2 -10.69 -18.55 -1.89
N PHE A 3 -9.49 -18.06 -2.21
CA PHE A 3 -8.57 -17.50 -1.22
C PHE A 3 -8.99 -16.07 -0.87
N GLU A 4 -10.25 -15.86 -0.48
CA GLU A 4 -10.77 -14.56 0.01
C GLU A 4 -10.19 -14.18 1.40
N ASP A 5 -9.14 -14.88 1.85
CA ASP A 5 -8.50 -14.75 3.17
C ASP A 5 -6.97 -15.01 3.11
N ASP A 6 -6.31 -14.68 2.00
CA ASP A 6 -4.84 -14.81 1.93
C ASP A 6 -4.18 -13.84 2.93
N ILE A 7 -3.33 -14.40 3.79
CA ILE A 7 -2.50 -13.67 4.76
C ILE A 7 -1.69 -12.58 4.04
N ARG A 8 -1.30 -12.80 2.77
CA ARG A 8 -0.64 -11.80 1.94
C ARG A 8 -1.55 -10.63 1.61
N THR A 9 -2.75 -10.85 1.09
CA THR A 9 -3.70 -9.77 0.78
C THR A 9 -3.96 -8.89 2.00
N ARG A 10 -4.14 -9.52 3.17
CA ARG A 10 -4.32 -8.79 4.43
C ARG A 10 -3.07 -8.02 4.84
N ALA A 11 -1.87 -8.55 4.59
CA ALA A 11 -0.63 -7.84 4.84
C ALA A 11 -0.45 -6.64 3.88
N GLU A 12 -0.77 -6.81 2.60
CA GLU A 12 -0.73 -5.75 1.58
C GLU A 12 -1.63 -4.58 1.97
N GLN A 13 -2.90 -4.86 2.30
CA GLN A 13 -3.85 -3.86 2.76
C GLN A 13 -3.34 -3.11 3.99
N ARG A 14 -2.75 -3.83 4.96
CA ARG A 14 -2.20 -3.21 6.17
C ARG A 14 -1.01 -2.31 5.89
N VAL A 15 -0.12 -2.70 4.98
CA VAL A 15 1.00 -1.85 4.55
C VAL A 15 0.48 -0.56 3.93
N LEU A 16 -0.47 -0.66 2.99
CA LEU A 16 -1.08 0.51 2.35
C LEU A 16 -1.76 1.43 3.36
N ALA A 17 -2.56 0.87 4.27
CA ALA A 17 -3.21 1.61 5.34
C ALA A 17 -2.21 2.34 6.25
N CYS A 18 -1.10 1.70 6.62
CA CYS A 18 -0.05 2.33 7.42
C CYS A 18 0.54 3.55 6.71
N LEU A 19 0.78 3.44 5.40
CA LEU A 19 1.39 4.50 4.59
C LEU A 19 0.45 5.67 4.35
N LEU A 20 -0.83 5.40 4.09
CA LEU A 20 -1.88 6.42 3.95
C LEU A 20 -2.11 7.19 5.26
N ARG A 21 -1.98 6.53 6.42
CA ARG A 21 -2.11 7.17 7.74
C ARG A 21 -0.87 7.94 8.16
N LYS A 22 0.33 7.39 7.92
CA LYS A 22 1.60 8.08 8.18
C LYS A 22 2.63 7.73 7.11
N ASN A 23 2.97 8.73 6.29
CA ASN A 23 3.96 8.57 5.23
C ASN A 23 5.35 8.17 5.75
N ILE A 24 5.70 8.55 6.98
CA ILE A 24 6.97 8.15 7.64
C ILE A 24 7.09 6.63 7.82
N ALA A 25 5.97 5.89 7.82
CA ALA A 25 6.00 4.44 7.89
C ALA A 25 6.73 3.79 6.70
N LEU A 26 6.89 4.54 5.59
CA LEU A 26 7.69 4.10 4.44
C LEU A 26 9.15 3.80 4.83
N CYS A 27 9.69 4.46 5.85
CA CYS A 27 11.04 4.16 6.35
C CYS A 27 11.18 2.72 6.85
N HIS A 28 10.09 2.10 7.33
CA HIS A 28 10.08 0.72 7.80
C HIS A 28 9.95 -0.32 6.68
N CYS A 29 9.59 0.11 5.46
CA CYS A 29 9.43 -0.74 4.28
C CYS A 29 10.08 -0.11 3.03
N SER A 30 11.20 0.60 3.21
CA SER A 30 11.90 1.30 2.12
C SER A 30 12.43 0.35 1.03
N TRP A 31 12.72 -0.89 1.40
CA TRP A 31 13.13 -1.99 0.52
C TRP A 31 11.96 -2.59 -0.27
N LEU A 32 10.72 -2.37 0.16
CA LEU A 32 9.54 -2.95 -0.50
C LEU A 32 9.30 -2.26 -1.84
N MET A 33 9.20 -3.05 -2.91
CA MET A 33 8.88 -2.61 -4.27
C MET A 33 7.45 -3.01 -4.67
N PRO A 34 6.82 -2.31 -5.65
CA PRO A 34 5.47 -2.62 -6.11
C PRO A 34 5.25 -4.08 -6.57
N HIS A 35 6.30 -4.74 -7.09
CA HIS A 35 6.20 -6.12 -7.59
C HIS A 35 6.11 -7.19 -6.48
N TYR A 36 6.35 -6.85 -5.22
CA TYR A 36 6.13 -7.77 -4.09
C TYR A 36 4.65 -7.92 -3.75
N PHE A 37 3.80 -7.05 -4.28
CA PHE A 37 2.36 -7.15 -4.12
C PHE A 37 1.81 -8.19 -5.10
N SER A 38 1.03 -9.11 -4.57
CA SER A 38 0.36 -10.17 -5.35
C SER A 38 -0.81 -9.60 -6.16
N HIS A 39 -1.40 -8.50 -5.69
CA HIS A 39 -2.47 -7.78 -6.38
C HIS A 39 -1.89 -6.55 -7.08
N ASP A 40 -2.05 -6.51 -8.41
CA ASP A 40 -1.68 -5.36 -9.24
C ASP A 40 -2.27 -4.06 -8.67
N GLN A 41 -3.51 -4.12 -8.18
CA GLN A 41 -4.18 -2.96 -7.57
C GLN A 41 -3.42 -2.42 -6.35
N HIS A 42 -2.93 -3.30 -5.47
CA HIS A 42 -2.18 -2.87 -4.29
C HIS A 42 -0.78 -2.37 -4.66
N GLY A 43 -0.12 -3.03 -5.62
CA GLY A 43 1.16 -2.60 -6.15
C GLY A 43 1.09 -1.20 -6.76
N MET A 44 0.04 -0.89 -7.51
CA MET A 44 -0.18 0.44 -8.11
C MET A 44 -0.43 1.52 -7.06
N ILE A 45 -1.26 1.25 -6.05
CA ILE A 45 -1.48 2.19 -4.94
C ILE A 45 -0.17 2.47 -4.21
N PHE A 46 0.62 1.42 -3.93
CA PHE A 46 1.93 1.56 -3.30
C PHE A 46 2.92 2.37 -4.16
N ALA A 47 2.94 2.14 -5.47
CA ALA A 47 3.76 2.89 -6.41
C ALA A 47 3.38 4.39 -6.40
N ALA A 48 2.09 4.70 -6.42
CA ALA A 48 1.59 6.08 -6.32
C ALA A 48 2.03 6.76 -5.02
N ILE A 49 1.84 6.08 -3.87
CA ILE A 49 2.29 6.57 -2.55
C ILE A 49 3.79 6.87 -2.56
N ARG A 50 4.61 5.94 -3.09
CA ARG A 50 6.06 6.13 -3.18
C ARG A 50 6.43 7.32 -4.06
N SER A 51 5.79 7.46 -5.21
CA SER A 51 6.04 8.58 -6.13
C SER A 51 5.69 9.93 -5.49
N LEU A 52 4.56 10.02 -4.79
CA LEU A 52 4.15 11.23 -4.09
C LEU A 52 5.14 11.60 -2.98
N ILE A 53 5.52 10.64 -2.14
CA ILE A 53 6.50 10.87 -1.06
C ILE A 53 7.86 11.26 -1.62
N ALA A 54 8.31 10.64 -2.72
CA ALA A 54 9.57 10.98 -3.39
C ALA A 54 9.56 12.40 -3.98
N GLN A 55 8.39 12.90 -4.38
CA GLN A 55 8.19 14.30 -4.80
C GLN A 55 8.06 15.29 -3.62
N GLY A 56 8.17 14.82 -2.38
CA GLY A 56 7.96 15.63 -1.18
C GLY A 56 6.49 15.99 -0.92
N ARG A 57 5.55 15.30 -1.59
CA ARG A 57 4.10 15.48 -1.40
C ARG A 57 3.60 14.52 -0.32
N VAL A 58 2.55 14.94 0.38
CA VAL A 58 1.81 14.05 1.29
C VAL A 58 1.05 13.04 0.45
N ALA A 59 1.15 11.76 0.80
CA ALA A 59 0.34 10.70 0.18
C ALA A 59 -0.80 10.32 1.13
N ASP A 60 -1.90 11.05 1.01
CA ASP A 60 -3.18 10.76 1.65
C ASP A 60 -4.15 10.13 0.62
N MET A 61 -5.35 9.78 1.08
CA MET A 61 -6.39 9.16 0.25
C MET A 61 -6.69 9.97 -1.01
N GLU A 62 -6.93 11.27 -0.85
CA GLU A 62 -7.33 12.18 -1.94
C GLU A 62 -6.19 12.38 -2.94
N THR A 63 -4.97 12.64 -2.44
CA THR A 63 -3.80 12.85 -3.28
C THR A 63 -3.43 11.60 -4.05
N VAL A 64 -3.54 10.42 -3.42
CA VAL A 64 -3.30 9.13 -4.10
C VAL A 64 -4.39 8.85 -5.14
N PHE A 65 -5.66 9.12 -4.83
CA PHE A 65 -6.76 8.96 -5.77
C PHE A 65 -6.55 9.80 -7.04
N TRP A 66 -6.33 11.11 -6.88
CA TRP A 66 -6.09 12.01 -8.00
C TRP A 66 -4.81 11.67 -8.76
N TYR A 67 -3.74 11.30 -8.06
CA TYR A 67 -2.49 10.90 -8.72
C TYR A 67 -2.67 9.66 -9.59
N LEU A 68 -3.44 8.66 -9.12
CA LEU A 68 -3.75 7.45 -9.88
C LEU A 68 -4.64 7.76 -11.08
N ASP A 69 -5.67 8.59 -10.91
CA ASP A 69 -6.58 8.99 -12.00
C ASP A 69 -5.84 9.75 -13.12
N GLU A 70 -4.97 10.68 -12.75
CA GLU A 70 -4.18 11.49 -13.69
C GLU A 70 -3.07 10.68 -14.38
N THR A 71 -2.31 9.89 -13.60
CA THR A 71 -1.12 9.18 -14.11
C THR A 71 -1.47 7.88 -14.81
N TYR A 72 -2.52 7.20 -14.35
CA TYR A 72 -2.92 5.88 -14.81
C TYR A 72 -4.41 5.85 -15.16
N PRO A 73 -4.86 6.54 -16.23
CA PRO A 73 -6.28 6.69 -16.58
C PRO A 73 -7.00 5.37 -16.93
N ARG A 74 -6.25 4.26 -17.09
CA ARG A 74 -6.79 2.91 -17.29
C ARG A 74 -6.98 2.13 -16.00
N PHE A 75 -6.49 2.67 -14.88
CA PHE A 75 -6.52 2.05 -13.57
C PHE A 75 -7.49 2.82 -12.67
N HIS A 76 -8.60 2.19 -12.34
CA HIS A 76 -9.63 2.79 -11.50
C HIS A 76 -9.61 2.14 -10.12
N VAL A 77 -9.24 2.93 -9.11
CA VAL A 77 -9.38 2.53 -7.70
C VAL A 77 -10.67 3.13 -7.15
N SER A 78 -11.47 2.33 -6.43
CA SER A 78 -12.65 2.88 -5.75
C SER A 78 -12.22 3.81 -4.61
N GLY A 79 -12.81 5.02 -4.56
CA GLY A 79 -12.64 5.93 -3.44
C GLY A 79 -13.04 5.28 -2.10
N ASP A 80 -14.13 4.50 -2.10
CA ASP A 80 -14.58 3.75 -0.92
C ASP A 80 -13.52 2.75 -0.44
N TYR A 81 -12.76 2.16 -1.37
CA TYR A 81 -11.69 1.23 -1.01
C TYR A 81 -10.50 1.94 -0.38
N LEU A 82 -10.11 3.10 -0.91
CA LEU A 82 -9.06 3.91 -0.29
C LEU A 82 -9.50 4.44 1.07
N ALA A 83 -10.78 4.82 1.23
CA ALA A 83 -11.37 5.21 2.50
C ALA A 83 -11.30 4.08 3.53
N PHE A 84 -11.70 2.88 3.13
CA PHE A 84 -11.58 1.69 3.98
C PHE A 84 -10.13 1.45 4.45
N LEU A 85 -9.14 1.58 3.55
CA LEU A 85 -7.73 1.42 3.92
C LEU A 85 -7.24 2.53 4.86
N ALA A 86 -7.65 3.78 4.63
CA ALA A 86 -7.17 4.92 5.39
C ALA A 86 -7.82 5.01 6.78
N GLU A 87 -9.12 4.68 6.91
CA GLU A 87 -9.91 5.01 8.09
C GLU A 87 -10.43 3.78 8.84
N ASP A 88 -10.95 2.77 8.12
CA ASP A 88 -11.65 1.64 8.75
C ASP A 88 -10.73 0.48 9.13
N LEU A 89 -9.62 0.30 8.40
CA LEU A 89 -8.74 -0.84 8.63
C LEU A 89 -7.96 -0.68 9.94
N ASP A 90 -8.17 -1.59 10.89
CA ASP A 90 -7.42 -1.59 12.14
C ASP A 90 -5.95 -1.96 11.89
N VAL A 91 -5.08 -0.95 11.98
CA VAL A 91 -3.64 -1.07 11.78
C VAL A 91 -2.86 -0.28 12.81
N THR A 92 -1.83 -0.94 13.35
CA THR A 92 -0.80 -0.26 14.12
C THR A 92 0.31 0.17 13.18
N VAL A 93 0.43 1.48 12.93
CA VAL A 93 1.41 2.04 11.98
C VAL A 93 2.86 1.63 12.28
N VAL A 94 3.20 1.48 13.56
CA VAL A 94 4.54 1.03 14.01
C VAL A 94 4.87 -0.39 13.52
N HIS A 95 3.86 -1.22 13.25
CA HIS A 95 4.03 -2.58 12.73
C HIS A 95 4.10 -2.64 11.20
N CYS A 96 4.21 -1.51 10.50
CA CYS A 96 4.31 -1.48 9.03
C CYS A 96 5.41 -2.40 8.49
N GLY A 97 6.60 -2.40 9.11
CA GLY A 97 7.69 -3.30 8.72
C GLY A 97 7.37 -4.79 8.93
N TYR A 98 6.62 -5.13 9.98
CA TYR A 98 6.16 -6.51 10.22
C TYR A 98 5.17 -6.97 9.15
N TYR A 99 4.25 -6.09 8.72
CA TYR A 99 3.33 -6.41 7.62
C TYR A 99 4.07 -6.54 6.29
N ALA A 100 5.01 -5.63 6.01
CA ALA A 100 5.84 -5.69 4.80
C ALA A 100 6.66 -6.98 4.73
N ALA A 101 7.21 -7.44 5.85
CA ALA A 101 7.97 -8.70 5.91
C ALA A 101 7.14 -9.94 5.53
N LYS A 102 5.80 -9.88 5.64
CA LYS A 102 4.92 -10.97 5.19
C LYS A 102 4.72 -11.02 3.68
N LEU A 103 5.14 -9.98 2.96
CA LEU A 103 5.10 -9.92 1.49
C LEU A 103 6.33 -10.57 0.86
N LEU A 104 7.41 -10.79 1.63
CA LEU A 104 8.58 -11.50 1.17
C LEU A 104 8.26 -12.96 0.88
N VAL A 105 8.78 -13.45 -0.25
CA VAL A 105 8.75 -14.89 -0.56
C VAL A 105 9.73 -15.61 0.38
N PRO A 106 9.43 -16.82 0.88
CA PRO A 106 10.38 -17.58 1.68
C PRO A 106 11.71 -17.76 0.93
N GLY A 107 12.78 -17.11 1.41
CA GLY A 107 14.11 -17.17 0.81
C GLY A 107 14.65 -15.84 0.27
N GLU A 108 13.81 -14.81 0.11
CA GLU A 108 14.29 -13.45 -0.17
C GLU A 108 14.69 -12.77 1.14
N ARG A 109 15.94 -12.30 1.22
CA ARG A 109 16.36 -11.40 2.29
C ARG A 109 15.97 -9.96 1.91
N PRO A 110 15.46 -9.16 2.85
CA PRO A 110 15.28 -7.73 2.65
C PRO A 110 16.61 -6.99 2.46
#